data_AF-A0AAJ0GWX2-F1
#
_entry.id   AF-A0AAJ0GWX2-F1
#
_cell.length_a   1.000
_cell.length_b   1.000
_cell.length_c   1.000
_cell.angle_alpha   90.00
_cell.angle_beta   90.00
_cell.angle_gamma   90.00
#
_symmetry.space_group_name_H-M   'P 1'
#
loop_
_entity.id
_entity.type
_entity.pdbx_description
1 polymer ?
#
loop_
_entity_poly.entity_id
_entity_poly.type
_entity_poly.pdbx_seq_one_letter_code
_entity_poly.pdbx_strand_id
1 'polypeptide(L)'
;MWIAPIELRFQTDKVTDPEWPFLNRLASICVEAEVYTCTNNECEKKRKTLEGIVPKCEWKGFREWIIRAVSCQMSFPEVERYGQTFFHLASAVAACQWLVYEYKTKAVRFGGEFVGNGGKACSIGDVFAVLDMIYWAVVVESHTMHLSTVLTMPWSSDFVPSKVLKAAVDQASASAGELGICLNRLWNLALVTERREADLPALVGLAAARPRELRHTLRHKGHEDCRAGFCRLTSVDSTKVTQLHKCEGRIVPEKAKQCETAKLFFDREKLNAGGSTVWSINTVPKPEILPSGEPYKYVAISHVWSDGTGIGMGTVGEVNPCLFKFFATLIETIDDGYSDIKWDPWDTISIPTEEQARRKAIDEMHYNYQEAQYTLVNFEWADDGSPCVALVLSAWLTRGWTALEFIMSGKVKVIFKQAGGDHGLVVKDMDADILARDPSTCSRAYWIASQVLGRRSQYRNCSARRHSCTLVRPA
;
A
#
# COMPACT_ATOMS: atom_id res chain seq x y z
N MET A 1 -30.12 22.86 26.40
CA MET A 1 -29.27 23.98 26.86
C MET A 1 -28.39 24.36 25.68
N TRP A 2 -28.63 25.57 25.18
CA TRP A 2 -28.23 26.05 23.87
C TRP A 2 -26.72 26.30 23.84
N ILE A 3 -26.02 25.53 23.01
CA ILE A 3 -24.63 25.80 22.67
C ILE A 3 -24.66 26.39 21.26
N ALA A 4 -24.00 27.53 21.11
CA ALA A 4 -23.91 28.31 19.90
C ALA A 4 -23.65 27.41 18.68
N PRO A 5 -24.18 27.77 17.48
CA PRO A 5 -23.70 27.16 16.25
C PRO A 5 -22.18 27.15 16.35
N ILE A 6 -21.56 25.99 16.11
CA ILE A 6 -20.10 25.88 15.91
C ILE A 6 -19.69 27.16 15.21
N GLU A 7 -18.73 27.93 15.75
CA GLU A 7 -18.35 29.27 15.25
C GLU A 7 -17.79 29.25 13.80
N LEU A 8 -18.40 28.51 12.88
CA LEU A 8 -18.65 28.92 11.52
C LEU A 8 -19.33 30.30 11.55
N ARG A 9 -18.54 31.37 11.67
CA ARG A 9 -18.95 32.75 11.34
C ARG A 9 -19.16 32.86 9.82
N PHE A 10 -20.07 32.06 9.28
CA PHE A 10 -20.50 32.08 7.90
C PHE A 10 -22.01 32.30 7.92
N GLN A 11 -22.45 33.56 7.88
CA GLN A 11 -23.80 33.83 7.42
C GLN A 11 -23.70 34.00 5.91
N THR A 12 -23.93 32.90 5.19
CA THR A 12 -24.31 32.97 3.79
C THR A 12 -25.78 33.38 3.79
N ASP A 13 -26.07 34.65 3.51
CA ASP A 13 -27.44 35.05 3.19
C ASP A 13 -27.98 34.07 2.14
N LYS A 14 -29.17 33.51 2.40
CA LYS A 14 -29.86 32.43 1.65
C LYS A 14 -29.43 32.33 0.18
N VAL A 15 -28.84 31.19 -0.21
CA VAL A 15 -28.26 30.88 -1.53
C VAL A 15 -29.21 31.19 -2.68
N THR A 16 -28.66 31.66 -3.81
CA THR A 16 -29.08 31.22 -5.17
C THR A 16 -28.24 31.79 -6.32
N ASP A 17 -27.12 32.46 -6.12
CA ASP A 17 -26.33 32.90 -7.28
C ASP A 17 -25.37 31.77 -7.75
N PRO A 18 -25.61 31.16 -8.94
CA PRO A 18 -24.73 30.13 -9.49
C PRO A 18 -23.31 30.63 -9.81
N GLU A 19 -23.09 31.95 -9.86
CA GLU A 19 -21.78 32.57 -10.11
C GLU A 19 -20.93 32.74 -8.84
N TRP A 20 -21.45 32.37 -7.67
CA TRP A 20 -20.69 32.46 -6.43
C TRP A 20 -19.42 31.59 -6.44
N PRO A 21 -18.40 31.93 -5.64
CA PRO A 21 -17.23 31.07 -5.49
C PRO A 21 -17.62 29.68 -4.95
N PHE A 22 -16.92 28.64 -5.43
CA PHE A 22 -17.15 27.24 -5.05
C PHE A 22 -17.29 27.06 -3.53
N LEU A 23 -16.37 27.64 -2.75
CA LEU A 23 -16.33 27.48 -1.30
C LEU A 23 -17.50 28.16 -0.60
N ASN A 24 -18.06 29.25 -1.14
CA ASN A 24 -19.26 29.87 -0.59
C ASN A 24 -20.50 28.97 -0.78
N ARG A 25 -20.65 28.36 -1.96
CA ARG A 25 -21.76 27.40 -2.18
C ARG A 25 -21.59 26.14 -1.35
N LEU A 26 -20.37 25.65 -1.20
CA LEU A 26 -20.07 24.51 -0.33
C LEU A 26 -20.40 24.84 1.14
N ALA A 27 -19.99 26.01 1.63
CA ALA A 27 -20.33 26.48 2.98
C ALA A 27 -21.84 26.52 3.18
N SER A 28 -22.59 27.00 2.19
CA SER A 28 -24.03 27.06 2.35
C SER A 28 -24.72 25.70 2.33
N ILE A 29 -24.23 24.72 1.56
CA ILE A 29 -24.70 23.33 1.68
C ILE A 29 -24.51 22.85 3.12
N CYS A 30 -23.35 23.14 3.74
CA CYS A 30 -23.06 22.74 5.11
C CYS A 30 -24.01 23.39 6.13
N VAL A 31 -24.39 24.65 5.92
CA VAL A 31 -25.33 25.40 6.76
C VAL A 31 -26.75 24.84 6.60
N GLU A 32 -27.24 24.69 5.37
CA GLU A 32 -28.59 24.18 5.07
C GLU A 32 -28.77 22.70 5.46
N ALA A 33 -27.68 21.94 5.52
CA ALA A 33 -27.69 20.58 6.02
C ALA A 33 -27.89 20.49 7.54
N GLU A 34 -27.77 21.60 8.28
CA GLU A 34 -28.07 21.66 9.72
C GLU A 34 -27.43 20.52 10.54
N VAL A 35 -26.17 20.18 10.24
CA VAL A 35 -25.43 19.14 10.97
C VAL A 35 -24.85 19.73 12.26
N TYR A 36 -25.42 19.33 13.40
CA TYR A 36 -25.01 19.80 14.72
C TYR A 36 -24.15 18.78 15.48
N THR A 37 -23.66 19.19 16.65
CA THR A 37 -23.03 18.29 17.61
C THR A 37 -24.00 17.20 18.06
N CYS A 38 -23.53 15.96 18.05
CA CYS A 38 -24.30 14.80 18.48
C CYS A 38 -23.89 14.40 19.89
N THR A 39 -24.86 14.10 20.74
CA THR A 39 -24.63 13.59 22.11
C THR A 39 -24.57 12.06 22.17
N ASN A 40 -24.72 11.38 21.03
CA ASN A 40 -24.64 9.93 20.97
C ASN A 40 -23.20 9.45 21.23
N ASN A 41 -23.03 8.59 22.24
CA ASN A 41 -21.73 8.06 22.65
C ASN A 41 -21.01 7.28 21.54
N GLU A 42 -21.73 6.52 20.72
CA GLU A 42 -21.14 5.76 19.61
C GLU A 42 -20.67 6.70 18.49
N CYS A 43 -21.45 7.74 18.19
CA CYS A 43 -21.01 8.81 17.28
C CYS A 43 -19.73 9.47 17.79
N GLU A 44 -19.66 9.84 19.07
CA GLU A 44 -18.48 10.47 19.66
C GLU A 44 -17.24 9.57 19.67
N LYS A 45 -17.40 8.27 19.91
CA LYS A 45 -16.30 7.30 19.77
C LYS A 45 -15.78 7.27 18.33
N LYS A 46 -16.68 7.14 17.35
CA LYS A 46 -16.32 7.12 15.92
C LYS A 46 -15.67 8.42 15.49
N ARG A 47 -16.20 9.56 15.94
CA ARG A 47 -15.63 10.90 15.70
C ARG A 47 -14.16 10.97 16.11
N LYS A 48 -13.82 10.53 17.34
CA LYS A 48 -12.44 10.52 17.84
C LYS A 48 -11.51 9.66 16.98
N THR A 49 -11.99 8.51 16.51
CA THR A 49 -11.23 7.66 15.58
C THR A 49 -10.98 8.38 14.25
N LEU A 50 -12.03 8.98 13.67
CA LEU A 50 -11.93 9.68 12.39
C LEU A 50 -11.04 10.93 12.46
N GLU A 51 -10.96 11.61 13.61
CA GLU A 51 -10.06 12.77 13.80
C GLU A 51 -8.59 12.45 13.51
N GLY A 52 -8.14 11.23 13.80
CA GLY A 52 -6.78 10.78 13.52
C GLY A 52 -6.54 10.31 12.07
N ILE A 53 -7.62 10.08 11.32
CA ILE A 53 -7.60 9.42 10.01
C ILE A 53 -7.88 10.40 8.87
N VAL A 54 -8.85 11.30 9.06
CA VAL A 54 -9.32 12.23 8.03
C VAL A 54 -8.20 13.19 7.64
N PRO A 55 -8.02 13.46 6.33
CA PRO A 55 -7.01 14.38 5.83
C PRO A 55 -6.97 15.71 6.60
N LYS A 56 -5.77 16.26 6.74
CA LYS A 56 -5.61 17.60 7.29
C LYS A 56 -6.13 18.60 6.27
N CYS A 57 -6.85 19.60 6.73
CA CYS A 57 -7.36 20.69 5.90
C CYS A 57 -7.26 21.99 6.70
N GLU A 58 -6.86 23.07 6.03
CA GLU A 58 -6.78 24.41 6.63
C GLU A 58 -8.17 24.92 7.04
N TRP A 59 -9.21 24.50 6.33
CA TRP A 59 -10.59 24.82 6.68
C TRP A 59 -11.10 23.94 7.82
N LYS A 60 -10.72 24.30 9.05
CA LYS A 60 -11.07 23.56 10.27
C LYS A 60 -12.57 23.32 10.42
N GLY A 61 -13.40 24.34 10.17
CA GLY A 61 -14.85 24.23 10.29
C GLY A 61 -15.46 23.18 9.35
N PHE A 62 -15.03 23.15 8.08
CA PHE A 62 -15.49 22.14 7.15
C PHE A 62 -14.99 20.74 7.51
N ARG A 63 -13.73 20.62 7.96
CA ARG A 63 -13.17 19.35 8.45
C ARG A 63 -13.96 18.80 9.64
N GLU A 64 -14.31 19.64 10.61
CA GLU A 64 -15.11 19.23 11.76
C GLU A 64 -16.53 18.84 11.34
N TRP A 65 -17.14 19.60 10.43
CA TRP A 65 -18.46 19.32 9.89
C TRP A 65 -18.52 17.96 9.19
N ILE A 66 -17.56 17.65 8.30
CA ILE A 66 -17.58 16.40 7.54
C ILE A 66 -17.30 15.19 8.43
N ILE A 67 -16.37 15.31 9.39
CA ILE A 67 -16.13 14.27 10.39
C ILE A 67 -17.40 14.02 11.19
N ARG A 68 -18.12 15.09 11.59
CA ARG A 68 -19.38 14.98 12.31
C ARG A 68 -20.45 14.26 11.49
N ALA A 69 -20.69 14.70 10.25
CA ALA A 69 -21.67 14.09 9.36
C ALA A 69 -21.41 12.58 9.19
N VAL A 70 -20.17 12.20 8.84
CA VAL A 70 -19.79 10.79 8.62
C VAL A 70 -19.85 9.99 9.93
N SER A 71 -19.34 10.52 11.06
CA SER A 71 -19.40 9.82 12.36
C SER A 71 -20.84 9.54 12.82
N CYS A 72 -21.75 10.50 12.59
CA CYS A 72 -23.18 10.34 12.85
C CYS A 72 -23.76 9.24 11.97
N GLN A 73 -23.55 9.28 10.64
CA GLN A 73 -24.01 8.24 9.72
C GLN A 73 -23.50 6.86 10.12
N MET A 74 -22.21 6.74 10.47
CA MET A 74 -21.63 5.47 10.86
C MET A 74 -22.26 4.93 12.14
N SER A 75 -22.76 5.78 13.04
CA SER A 75 -23.39 5.36 14.30
C SER A 75 -24.75 4.68 14.12
N PHE A 76 -25.38 4.82 12.95
CA PHE A 76 -26.63 4.10 12.63
C PHE A 76 -26.37 2.61 12.40
N PRO A 77 -27.12 1.72 13.09
CA PRO A 77 -27.21 0.31 12.74
C PRO A 77 -27.65 0.14 11.29
N GLU A 78 -27.21 -0.94 10.63
CA GLU A 78 -27.51 -1.19 9.21
C GLU A 78 -29.02 -1.16 8.91
N VAL A 79 -29.83 -1.75 9.80
CA VAL A 79 -31.30 -1.77 9.69
C VAL A 79 -31.95 -0.38 9.74
N GLU A 80 -31.27 0.63 10.30
CA GLU A 80 -31.76 2.00 10.43
C GLU A 80 -31.27 2.92 9.30
N ARG A 81 -30.40 2.43 8.40
CA ARG A 81 -29.82 3.21 7.28
C ARG A 81 -30.80 3.53 6.15
N TYR A 82 -32.07 3.18 6.31
CA TYR A 82 -33.16 3.58 5.41
C TYR A 82 -34.00 4.73 5.99
N GLY A 83 -33.69 5.17 7.21
CA GLY A 83 -34.40 6.25 7.89
C GLY A 83 -34.10 7.63 7.31
N GLN A 84 -35.05 8.55 7.48
CA GLN A 84 -34.95 9.93 6.98
C GLN A 84 -33.70 10.65 7.49
N THR A 85 -33.32 10.46 8.76
CA THR A 85 -32.14 11.12 9.35
C THR A 85 -30.84 10.64 8.73
N PHE A 86 -30.72 9.33 8.47
CA PHE A 86 -29.56 8.79 7.79
C PHE A 86 -29.48 9.32 6.35
N PHE A 87 -30.60 9.30 5.63
CA PHE A 87 -30.66 9.79 4.26
C PHE A 87 -30.37 11.29 4.16
N HIS A 88 -30.80 12.10 5.13
CA HIS A 88 -30.47 13.53 5.22
C HIS A 88 -28.96 13.75 5.29
N LEU A 89 -28.28 13.03 6.18
CA LEU A 89 -26.82 13.12 6.30
C LEU A 89 -26.12 12.65 5.03
N ALA A 90 -26.54 11.53 4.44
CA ALA A 90 -25.96 11.02 3.20
C ALA A 90 -26.19 11.98 2.02
N SER A 91 -27.37 12.61 1.96
CA SER A 91 -27.71 13.60 0.95
C SER A 91 -26.85 14.86 1.07
N ALA A 92 -26.46 15.26 2.27
CA ALA A 92 -25.57 16.41 2.48
C ALA A 92 -24.16 16.16 1.91
N VAL A 93 -23.62 14.95 2.08
CA VAL A 93 -22.33 14.56 1.48
C VAL A 93 -22.46 14.44 -0.04
N ALA A 94 -23.53 13.81 -0.53
CA ALA A 94 -23.82 13.72 -1.96
C ALA A 94 -23.97 15.10 -2.61
N ALA A 95 -24.61 16.06 -1.94
CA ALA A 95 -24.73 17.44 -2.42
C ALA A 95 -23.37 18.12 -2.57
N CYS A 96 -22.43 17.89 -1.63
CA CYS A 96 -21.05 18.36 -1.76
C CYS A 96 -20.37 17.78 -3.01
N GLN A 97 -20.53 16.48 -3.26
CA GLN A 97 -19.99 15.82 -4.46
C GLN A 97 -20.60 16.41 -5.75
N TRP A 98 -21.91 16.59 -5.79
CA TRP A 98 -22.61 17.17 -6.94
C TRP A 98 -22.16 18.60 -7.24
N LEU A 99 -21.88 19.39 -6.20
CA LEU A 99 -21.33 20.74 -6.37
C LEU A 99 -19.96 20.71 -7.07
N VAL A 100 -19.08 19.76 -6.70
CA VAL A 100 -17.78 19.60 -7.37
C VAL A 100 -17.98 19.28 -8.85
N TYR A 101 -18.89 18.37 -9.16
CA TYR A 101 -19.23 18.00 -10.54
C TYR A 101 -19.80 19.19 -11.35
N GLU A 102 -20.69 19.98 -10.74
CA GLU A 102 -21.26 21.18 -11.34
C GLU A 102 -20.18 22.20 -11.71
N TYR A 103 -19.27 22.52 -10.78
CA TYR A 103 -18.21 23.50 -11.04
C TYR A 103 -17.18 23.01 -12.05
N LYS A 104 -16.90 21.69 -12.07
CA LYS A 104 -16.07 21.07 -13.10
C LYS A 104 -16.66 21.27 -14.49
N THR A 105 -17.96 21.03 -14.66
CA THR A 105 -18.63 21.05 -15.97
C THR A 105 -18.91 22.46 -16.48
N LYS A 106 -19.24 23.40 -15.59
CA LYS A 106 -19.57 24.78 -15.97
C LYS A 106 -18.36 25.71 -16.17
N ALA A 107 -17.13 25.22 -15.96
CA ALA A 107 -15.89 26.00 -16.06
C ALA A 107 -15.87 27.30 -15.21
N VAL A 108 -16.64 27.33 -14.12
CA VAL A 108 -16.69 28.44 -13.17
C VAL A 108 -15.37 28.52 -12.41
N ARG A 109 -15.03 29.69 -11.85
CA ARG A 109 -13.83 29.89 -11.03
C ARG A 109 -13.79 28.89 -9.87
N PHE A 110 -12.97 27.86 -10.03
CA PHE A 110 -12.64 26.89 -8.99
C PHE A 110 -11.40 27.39 -8.24
N GLY A 111 -11.59 27.96 -7.06
CA GLY A 111 -10.54 28.64 -6.32
C GLY A 111 -10.73 28.61 -4.81
N GLY A 112 -9.67 29.00 -4.11
CA GLY A 112 -9.64 29.13 -2.65
C GLY A 112 -10.40 30.33 -2.11
N GLU A 113 -10.83 31.22 -3.00
CA GLU A 113 -11.53 32.45 -2.65
C GLU A 113 -12.91 32.16 -2.05
N PHE A 114 -13.20 32.81 -0.94
CA PHE A 114 -14.53 32.87 -0.38
C PHE A 114 -14.84 34.27 0.14
N VAL A 115 -16.09 34.68 0.05
CA VAL A 115 -16.57 35.97 0.56
C VAL A 115 -17.13 35.75 1.97
N GLY A 116 -16.51 36.36 2.99
CA GLY A 116 -16.97 36.31 4.37
C GLY A 116 -17.94 37.44 4.73
N ASN A 117 -18.46 37.42 5.97
CA ASN A 117 -19.39 38.43 6.48
C ASN A 117 -18.81 39.86 6.30
N GLY A 118 -19.56 40.73 5.61
CA GLY A 118 -19.15 42.11 5.29
C GLY A 118 -18.47 42.28 3.93
N GLY A 119 -18.50 41.27 3.04
CA GLY A 119 -17.96 41.35 1.69
C GLY A 119 -16.43 41.20 1.60
N LYS A 120 -15.77 40.87 2.71
CA LYS A 120 -14.31 40.68 2.73
C LYS A 120 -13.95 39.34 2.10
N ALA A 121 -13.17 39.41 1.02
CA ALA A 121 -12.59 38.21 0.41
C ALA A 121 -11.52 37.61 1.33
N CYS A 122 -11.65 36.31 1.56
CA CYS A 122 -10.68 35.46 2.24
C CYS A 122 -10.30 34.32 1.31
N SER A 123 -9.21 33.61 1.60
CA SER A 123 -8.79 32.48 0.78
C SER A 123 -8.35 31.30 1.64
N ILE A 124 -8.73 30.09 1.23
CA ILE A 124 -8.19 28.83 1.71
C ILE A 124 -7.08 28.42 0.73
N GLY A 125 -5.86 28.21 1.23
CA GLY A 125 -4.70 27.94 0.39
C GLY A 125 -4.75 26.56 -0.26
N ASP A 126 -5.32 25.57 0.44
CA ASP A 126 -5.38 24.18 -0.01
C ASP A 126 -6.82 23.70 -0.30
N VAL A 127 -7.35 24.11 -1.47
CA VAL A 127 -8.64 23.62 -1.98
C VAL A 127 -8.60 22.11 -2.26
N PHE A 128 -7.43 21.56 -2.60
CA PHE A 128 -7.30 20.14 -2.87
C PHE A 128 -7.67 19.31 -1.64
N ALA A 129 -7.22 19.70 -0.44
CA ALA A 129 -7.61 19.04 0.81
C ALA A 129 -9.13 19.04 1.06
N VAL A 130 -9.85 20.10 0.67
CA VAL A 130 -11.32 20.15 0.76
C VAL A 130 -11.95 19.08 -0.14
N LEU A 131 -11.48 18.95 -1.38
CA LEU A 131 -11.96 17.95 -2.32
C LEU A 131 -11.61 16.53 -1.88
N ASP A 132 -10.42 16.33 -1.33
CA ASP A 132 -9.99 15.02 -0.84
C ASP A 132 -10.81 14.56 0.37
N MET A 133 -11.26 15.49 1.23
CA MET A 133 -12.21 15.18 2.31
C MET A 133 -13.60 14.82 1.79
N ILE A 134 -14.14 15.55 0.81
CA ILE A 134 -15.44 15.20 0.18
C ILE A 134 -15.36 13.79 -0.39
N TYR A 135 -14.31 13.51 -1.16
CA TYR A 135 -14.10 12.20 -1.74
C TYR A 135 -13.92 11.11 -0.67
N TRP A 136 -13.17 11.39 0.40
CA TRP A 136 -13.03 10.46 1.52
C TRP A 136 -14.39 10.08 2.13
N ALA A 137 -15.27 11.06 2.35
CA ALA A 137 -16.60 10.80 2.88
C ALA A 137 -17.42 9.89 1.95
N VAL A 138 -17.38 10.15 0.64
CA VAL A 138 -18.03 9.32 -0.39
C VAL A 138 -17.47 7.89 -0.39
N VAL A 139 -16.15 7.72 -0.24
CA VAL A 139 -15.52 6.40 -0.15
C VAL A 139 -15.97 5.64 1.10
N VAL A 140 -16.09 6.32 2.24
CA VAL A 140 -16.60 5.73 3.48
C VAL A 140 -18.08 5.35 3.34
N GLU A 141 -18.92 6.21 2.79
CA GLU A 141 -20.32 5.90 2.52
C GLU A 141 -20.45 4.66 1.61
N SER A 142 -19.68 4.61 0.53
CA SER A 142 -19.73 3.50 -0.42
C SER A 142 -19.24 2.17 0.18
N HIS A 143 -18.06 2.17 0.80
CA HIS A 143 -17.41 0.93 1.26
C HIS A 143 -17.85 0.49 2.66
N THR A 144 -17.93 1.42 3.62
CA THR A 144 -18.25 1.12 5.02
C THR A 144 -19.75 1.04 5.25
N MET A 145 -20.51 1.90 4.56
CA MET A 145 -21.96 1.98 4.76
C MET A 145 -22.77 1.21 3.72
N HIS A 146 -22.09 0.65 2.72
CA HIS A 146 -22.69 -0.06 1.58
C HIS A 146 -23.69 0.80 0.80
N LEU A 147 -23.47 2.11 0.78
CA LEU A 147 -24.25 3.03 -0.02
C LEU A 147 -23.80 2.97 -1.47
N SER A 148 -24.37 2.03 -2.22
CA SER A 148 -24.35 2.05 -3.69
C SER A 148 -25.45 3.00 -4.19
N THR A 149 -25.33 4.30 -3.90
CA THR A 149 -26.32 5.25 -4.42
C THR A 149 -26.06 5.56 -5.88
N VAL A 150 -27.13 5.65 -6.67
CA VAL A 150 -27.17 6.19 -8.05
C VAL A 150 -26.57 7.61 -8.13
N LEU A 151 -26.39 8.27 -6.98
CA LEU A 151 -25.89 9.63 -6.82
C LEU A 151 -24.36 9.74 -6.78
N THR A 152 -23.64 8.62 -6.64
CA THR A 152 -22.17 8.62 -6.53
C THR A 152 -21.53 8.25 -7.85
N MET A 153 -20.99 9.25 -8.55
CA MET A 153 -20.15 9.02 -9.73
C MET A 153 -18.74 8.58 -9.27
N PRO A 154 -18.08 7.63 -9.94
CA PRO A 154 -16.68 7.31 -9.67
C PRO A 154 -15.80 8.55 -9.88
N TRP A 155 -14.95 8.88 -8.92
CA TRP A 155 -13.98 9.96 -9.09
C TRP A 155 -12.76 9.39 -9.81
N SER A 156 -12.63 9.67 -11.10
CA SER A 156 -11.37 9.50 -11.82
C SER A 156 -10.43 10.70 -11.56
N SER A 157 -9.22 10.65 -12.11
CA SER A 157 -8.27 11.77 -12.02
C SER A 157 -8.81 13.08 -12.61
N ASP A 158 -9.70 12.98 -13.60
CA ASP A 158 -10.33 14.14 -14.23
C ASP A 158 -11.42 14.80 -13.37
N PHE A 159 -11.82 14.20 -12.23
CA PHE A 159 -12.85 14.76 -11.34
C PHE A 159 -12.36 16.02 -10.63
N VAL A 160 -11.06 16.12 -10.36
CA VAL A 160 -10.44 17.30 -9.75
C VAL A 160 -10.03 18.29 -10.85
N PRO A 161 -10.38 19.58 -10.74
CA PRO A 161 -9.94 20.60 -11.70
C PRO A 161 -8.42 20.63 -11.87
N SER A 162 -7.95 20.68 -13.12
CA SER A 162 -6.54 20.52 -13.48
C SER A 162 -5.60 21.50 -12.77
N LYS A 163 -6.02 22.76 -12.57
CA LYS A 163 -5.23 23.77 -11.86
C LYS A 163 -5.02 23.43 -10.38
N VAL A 164 -6.07 22.94 -9.72
CA VAL A 164 -6.03 22.55 -8.30
C VAL A 164 -5.20 21.28 -8.14
N LEU A 165 -5.44 20.30 -9.01
CA LEU A 165 -4.70 19.04 -9.02
C LEU A 165 -3.21 19.25 -9.25
N LYS A 166 -2.84 20.07 -10.25
CA LYS A 166 -1.44 20.31 -10.60
C LYS A 166 -0.64 20.88 -9.43
N ALA A 167 -1.18 21.87 -8.72
CA ALA A 167 -0.49 22.46 -7.58
C ALA A 167 -0.21 21.42 -6.48
N ALA A 168 -1.20 20.59 -6.14
CA ALA A 168 -1.05 19.55 -5.12
C ALA A 168 -0.06 18.45 -5.56
N VAL A 169 -0.10 18.04 -6.83
CA VAL A 169 0.80 17.02 -7.38
C VAL A 169 2.24 17.52 -7.49
N ASP A 170 2.45 18.78 -7.88
CA ASP A 170 3.78 19.40 -7.93
C ASP A 170 4.38 19.48 -6.52
N GLN A 171 3.60 19.87 -5.51
CA GLN A 171 4.02 19.87 -4.11
C GLN A 171 4.33 18.47 -3.58
N ALA A 172 3.50 17.48 -3.90
CA ALA A 172 3.73 16.09 -3.52
C ALA A 172 5.01 15.53 -4.17
N SER A 173 5.26 15.87 -5.44
CA SER A 173 6.47 15.46 -6.15
C SER A 173 7.73 16.10 -5.54
N ALA A 174 7.68 17.37 -5.17
CA ALA A 174 8.78 18.05 -4.49
C ALA A 174 9.09 17.40 -3.12
N SER A 175 8.05 17.18 -2.30
CA SER A 175 8.16 16.52 -0.99
C SER A 175 8.69 15.09 -1.11
N ALA A 176 8.26 14.33 -2.13
CA ALA A 176 8.80 13.00 -2.40
C ALA A 176 10.31 13.04 -2.71
N GLY A 177 10.76 14.04 -3.48
CA GLY A 177 12.18 14.27 -3.75
C GLY A 177 12.99 14.55 -2.48
N GLU A 178 12.47 15.41 -1.59
CA GLU A 178 13.10 15.72 -0.30
C GLU A 178 13.19 14.50 0.64
N LEU A 179 12.19 13.62 0.59
CA LEU A 179 12.19 12.34 1.32
C LEU A 179 13.09 11.28 0.68
N GLY A 180 13.65 11.57 -0.50
CA GLY A 180 14.44 10.63 -1.30
C GLY A 180 13.62 9.44 -1.82
N ILE A 181 12.33 9.66 -2.08
CA ILE A 181 11.46 8.68 -2.76
C ILE A 181 11.70 8.80 -4.26
N CYS A 182 11.96 7.66 -4.93
CA CYS A 182 12.15 7.64 -6.38
C CYS A 182 10.89 8.14 -7.10
N LEU A 183 11.02 9.28 -7.80
CA LEU A 183 9.90 9.87 -8.54
C LEU A 183 9.36 8.92 -9.61
N ASN A 184 10.21 8.15 -10.29
CA ASN A 184 9.73 7.18 -11.27
C ASN A 184 8.83 6.10 -10.64
N ARG A 185 9.18 5.58 -9.46
CA ARG A 185 8.35 4.58 -8.76
C ARG A 185 7.03 5.18 -8.30
N LEU A 186 7.07 6.41 -7.77
CA LEU A 186 5.89 7.13 -7.33
C LEU A 186 4.92 7.37 -8.50
N TRP A 187 5.42 7.83 -9.64
CA TRP A 187 4.60 8.08 -10.83
C TRP A 187 4.12 6.79 -11.51
N ASN A 188 4.90 5.70 -11.49
CA ASN A 188 4.42 4.39 -11.91
C ASN A 188 3.30 3.86 -11.00
N LEU A 189 3.37 4.13 -9.69
CA LEU A 189 2.30 3.79 -8.76
C LEU A 189 1.01 4.57 -9.08
N ALA A 190 1.12 5.86 -9.43
CA ALA A 190 -0.03 6.65 -9.89
C ALA A 190 -0.74 6.02 -11.11
N LEU A 191 -0.05 5.26 -11.97
CA LEU A 191 -0.71 4.62 -13.12
C LEU A 191 -1.66 3.48 -12.71
N VAL A 192 -1.52 2.93 -11.51
CA VAL A 192 -2.30 1.77 -11.04
C VAL A 192 -3.28 2.12 -9.92
N THR A 193 -3.25 3.35 -9.40
CA THR A 193 -4.23 3.88 -8.44
C THR A 193 -5.51 4.31 -9.16
N GLU A 194 -6.62 4.40 -8.41
CA GLU A 194 -7.94 4.72 -8.97
C GLU A 194 -8.03 6.16 -9.48
N ARG A 195 -7.53 7.14 -8.69
CA ARG A 195 -7.57 8.56 -9.05
C ARG A 195 -6.28 9.05 -9.70
N ARG A 196 -5.43 8.11 -10.12
CA ARG A 196 -4.12 8.34 -10.71
C ARG A 196 -3.24 9.31 -9.91
N GLU A 197 -2.76 10.39 -10.54
CA GLU A 197 -1.92 11.40 -9.92
C GLU A 197 -2.58 12.11 -8.72
N ALA A 198 -3.92 12.13 -8.64
CA ALA A 198 -4.62 12.73 -7.51
C ALA A 198 -4.48 11.92 -6.21
N ASP A 199 -4.02 10.68 -6.25
CA ASP A 199 -3.71 9.90 -5.04
C ASP A 199 -2.28 10.17 -4.50
N LEU A 200 -1.42 10.85 -5.27
CA LEU A 200 -0.03 11.13 -4.88
C LEU A 200 0.10 12.00 -3.61
N PRO A 201 -0.67 13.09 -3.44
CA PRO A 201 -0.56 13.93 -2.23
C PRO A 201 -0.85 13.15 -0.94
N ALA A 202 -1.83 12.24 -0.96
CA ALA A 202 -2.14 11.41 0.20
C ALA A 202 -0.97 10.45 0.53
N LEU A 203 -0.45 9.73 -0.47
CA LEU A 203 0.65 8.79 -0.31
C LEU A 203 1.93 9.46 0.24
N VAL A 204 2.32 10.59 -0.35
CA VAL A 204 3.50 11.35 0.09
C VAL A 204 3.25 12.03 1.43
N GLY A 205 2.03 12.50 1.69
CA GLY A 205 1.64 13.10 2.97
C GLY A 205 1.84 12.15 4.14
N LEU A 206 1.46 10.87 4.00
CA LEU A 206 1.73 9.86 5.04
C LEU A 206 3.24 9.66 5.23
N ALA A 207 4.01 9.55 4.14
CA ALA A 207 5.46 9.40 4.23
C ALA A 207 6.14 10.60 4.92
N ALA A 208 5.69 11.83 4.62
CA ALA A 208 6.20 13.06 5.21
C ALA A 208 5.82 13.21 6.69
N ALA A 209 4.65 12.70 7.09
CA ALA A 209 4.17 12.78 8.47
C ALA A 209 4.94 11.87 9.44
N ARG A 210 5.75 10.92 8.95
CA ARG A 210 6.51 10.01 9.80
C ARG A 210 7.58 10.72 10.65
N PRO A 211 7.87 10.19 11.86
CA PRO A 211 9.00 10.63 12.66
C PRO A 211 10.29 10.65 11.84
N ARG A 212 11.15 11.66 12.06
CA ARG A 212 12.36 11.86 11.24
C ARG A 212 13.26 10.63 11.25
N GLU A 213 13.28 9.92 12.38
CA GLU A 213 14.05 8.70 12.61
C GLU A 213 13.57 7.55 11.72
N LEU A 214 12.31 7.55 11.27
CA LEU A 214 11.72 6.50 10.42
C LEU A 214 11.56 6.90 8.95
N ARG A 215 11.87 8.15 8.58
CA ARG A 215 11.77 8.58 7.17
C ARG A 215 12.79 7.88 6.27
N HIS A 216 13.93 7.50 6.81
CA HIS A 216 14.98 6.82 6.06
C HIS A 216 14.55 5.43 5.54
N THR A 217 13.52 4.81 6.12
CA THR A 217 13.03 3.49 5.69
C THR A 217 12.28 3.55 4.35
N LEU A 218 11.79 4.74 3.97
CA LEU A 218 11.14 4.99 2.67
C LEU A 218 12.10 5.63 1.65
N ARG A 219 13.31 5.99 2.09
CA ARG A 219 14.33 6.58 1.24
C ARG A 219 14.91 5.52 0.31
N HIS A 220 14.89 5.82 -0.98
CA HIS A 220 15.47 5.01 -2.02
C HIS A 220 16.92 5.48 -2.28
N LYS A 221 17.91 4.76 -1.74
CA LYS A 221 19.33 5.10 -1.90
C LYS A 221 19.75 5.10 -3.37
N GLY A 222 20.44 6.14 -3.83
CA GLY A 222 20.91 6.25 -5.23
C GLY A 222 19.85 6.69 -6.23
N HIS A 223 18.67 7.11 -5.76
CA HIS A 223 17.56 7.59 -6.58
C HIS A 223 17.41 9.13 -6.57
N GLU A 224 18.42 9.87 -6.09
CA GLU A 224 18.41 11.33 -5.97
C GLU A 224 18.15 12.03 -7.33
N ASP A 225 18.66 11.46 -8.43
CA ASP A 225 18.53 12.02 -9.79
C ASP A 225 17.34 11.46 -10.60
N CYS A 226 16.47 10.65 -9.99
CA CYS A 226 15.35 10.04 -10.70
C CYS A 226 14.27 11.07 -11.04
N ARG A 227 13.69 10.94 -12.25
CA ARG A 227 12.57 11.78 -12.72
C ARG A 227 11.32 10.92 -12.90
N ALA A 228 10.15 11.53 -13.03
CA ALA A 228 8.88 10.82 -13.22
C ALA A 228 8.94 9.74 -14.33
N GLY A 229 9.55 10.04 -15.48
CA GLY A 229 9.69 9.10 -16.59
C GLY A 229 11.00 8.30 -16.64
N PHE A 230 11.92 8.47 -15.68
CA PHE A 230 13.25 7.87 -15.79
C PHE A 230 13.89 7.55 -14.44
N CYS A 231 14.35 6.30 -14.29
CA CYS A 231 15.14 5.85 -13.17
C CYS A 231 16.30 4.97 -13.65
N ARG A 232 17.53 5.45 -13.45
CA ARG A 232 18.77 4.74 -13.83
C ARG A 232 18.92 3.40 -13.09
N LEU A 233 18.47 3.33 -11.85
CA LEU A 233 18.59 2.12 -11.03
C LEU A 233 17.62 1.01 -11.44
N THR A 234 16.62 1.31 -12.28
CA THR A 234 15.75 0.27 -12.87
C THR A 234 16.48 -0.51 -13.96
N SER A 235 17.53 0.07 -14.55
CA SER A 235 18.37 -0.55 -15.59
C SER A 235 19.74 -1.00 -15.11
N VAL A 236 19.99 -1.00 -13.79
CA VAL A 236 21.25 -1.51 -13.23
C VAL A 236 21.29 -3.03 -13.36
N ASP A 237 22.38 -3.49 -13.97
CA ASP A 237 22.70 -4.89 -14.11
C ASP A 237 22.99 -5.52 -12.74
N SER A 238 22.12 -6.45 -12.34
CA SER A 238 22.18 -7.17 -11.06
C SER A 238 23.42 -8.05 -10.91
N THR A 239 24.15 -8.33 -12.01
CA THR A 239 25.39 -9.13 -11.97
C THR A 239 26.55 -8.43 -11.27
N LYS A 240 26.44 -7.12 -10.99
CA LYS A 240 27.49 -6.31 -10.33
C LYS A 240 27.27 -6.07 -8.84
N VAL A 241 26.21 -6.63 -8.26
CA VAL A 241 25.87 -6.44 -6.83
C VAL A 241 26.59 -7.51 -6.01
N THR A 242 27.22 -7.14 -4.90
CA THR A 242 27.82 -8.11 -3.96
C THR A 242 26.74 -8.83 -3.16
N GLN A 243 26.94 -10.11 -2.86
CA GLN A 243 26.01 -10.84 -2.02
C GLN A 243 26.02 -10.30 -0.58
N LEU A 244 24.85 -10.13 0.02
CA LEU A 244 24.65 -9.53 1.34
C LEU A 244 25.10 -10.49 2.43
N HIS A 245 25.95 -10.01 3.35
CA HIS A 245 26.32 -10.71 4.56
C HIS A 245 25.51 -10.20 5.76
N LYS A 246 24.65 -11.05 6.33
CA LYS A 246 23.89 -10.74 7.55
C LYS A 246 24.75 -10.77 8.83
N CYS A 247 26.02 -11.17 8.72
CA CYS A 247 26.99 -11.16 9.83
C CYS A 247 27.82 -9.88 9.94
N GLU A 248 27.79 -9.00 8.93
CA GLU A 248 28.53 -7.73 8.96
C GLU A 248 27.98 -6.79 10.04
N GLY A 249 28.88 -6.17 10.83
CA GLY A 249 28.53 -5.20 11.87
C GLY A 249 28.05 -5.77 13.21
N ARG A 250 27.93 -7.10 13.35
CA ARG A 250 27.70 -7.75 14.65
C ARG A 250 29.03 -8.07 15.32
N ILE A 251 29.11 -7.99 16.65
CA ILE A 251 30.23 -8.56 17.41
C ILE A 251 30.12 -10.08 17.28
N VAL A 252 30.72 -10.64 16.24
CA VAL A 252 30.80 -12.07 16.03
C VAL A 252 32.28 -12.46 16.20
N PRO A 253 32.60 -13.57 16.90
CA PRO A 253 33.98 -14.07 17.03
C PRO A 253 34.67 -14.20 15.67
N GLU A 254 36.01 -14.30 15.63
CA GLU A 254 36.92 -14.40 14.45
C GLU A 254 36.43 -15.22 13.22
N LYS A 255 35.40 -16.06 13.37
CA LYS A 255 34.66 -16.76 12.31
C LYS A 255 33.99 -15.85 11.25
N ALA A 256 33.86 -14.54 11.45
CA ALA A 256 33.33 -13.65 10.41
C ALA A 256 34.19 -13.66 9.12
N LYS A 257 35.52 -13.79 9.25
CA LYS A 257 36.44 -13.98 8.10
C LYS A 257 36.19 -15.30 7.34
N GLN A 258 35.61 -16.31 8.00
CA GLN A 258 35.27 -17.58 7.34
C GLN A 258 34.01 -17.47 6.48
N CYS A 259 33.11 -16.53 6.75
CA CYS A 259 31.87 -16.37 5.96
C CYS A 259 32.14 -15.82 4.56
N GLU A 260 33.19 -15.01 4.38
CA GLU A 260 33.62 -14.52 3.07
C GLU A 260 34.14 -15.65 2.16
N THR A 261 34.75 -16.68 2.77
CA THR A 261 35.36 -17.82 2.06
C THR A 261 34.46 -19.06 1.97
N ALA A 262 33.58 -19.26 2.95
CA ALA A 262 32.68 -20.40 2.99
C ALA A 262 31.47 -20.14 2.10
N LYS A 263 31.14 -21.10 1.24
CA LYS A 263 29.94 -21.05 0.39
C LYS A 263 29.20 -22.37 0.53
N LEU A 264 27.89 -22.29 0.64
CA LEU A 264 27.01 -23.45 0.47
C LEU A 264 26.80 -23.64 -1.02
N PHE A 265 26.89 -24.89 -1.46
CA PHE A 265 26.81 -25.26 -2.87
C PHE A 265 25.55 -26.07 -3.14
N PHE A 266 24.74 -25.53 -4.05
CA PHE A 266 23.61 -26.18 -4.66
C PHE A 266 24.08 -26.88 -5.93
N ASP A 267 23.95 -28.21 -5.95
CA ASP A 267 24.46 -29.06 -7.03
C ASP A 267 23.85 -28.71 -8.40
N ARG A 268 24.68 -28.12 -9.25
CA ARG A 268 24.31 -27.67 -10.60
C ARG A 268 23.97 -28.83 -11.52
N GLU A 269 24.62 -29.99 -11.36
CA GLU A 269 24.34 -31.16 -12.21
C GLU A 269 22.96 -31.70 -11.92
N LYS A 270 22.57 -31.75 -10.63
CA LYS A 270 21.21 -32.15 -10.23
C LYS A 270 20.14 -31.15 -10.69
N LEU A 271 20.45 -29.85 -10.70
CA LEU A 271 19.55 -28.83 -11.25
C LEU A 271 19.37 -28.98 -12.78
N ASN A 272 20.47 -29.20 -13.51
CA ASN A 272 20.43 -29.41 -14.96
C ASN A 272 19.76 -30.75 -15.36
N ALA A 273 19.71 -31.73 -14.46
CA ALA A 273 19.02 -33.01 -14.69
C ALA A 273 17.48 -32.90 -14.71
N GLY A 274 16.91 -31.70 -14.48
CA GLY A 274 15.47 -31.45 -14.60
C GLY A 274 14.64 -31.88 -13.39
N GLY A 275 15.28 -31.95 -12.20
CA GLY A 275 14.62 -32.19 -10.91
C GLY A 275 13.86 -30.98 -10.38
N SER A 276 13.28 -31.11 -9.18
CA SER A 276 12.64 -30.00 -8.47
C SER A 276 13.64 -28.86 -8.23
N THR A 277 13.16 -27.63 -8.09
CA THR A 277 14.00 -26.54 -7.54
C THR A 277 14.02 -26.56 -6.03
N VAL A 278 13.14 -27.30 -5.35
CA VAL A 278 12.98 -27.27 -3.88
C VAL A 278 14.14 -27.97 -3.17
N TRP A 279 14.70 -27.35 -2.12
CA TRP A 279 15.83 -27.85 -1.35
C TRP A 279 15.46 -28.18 0.11
N SER A 280 16.11 -29.21 0.64
CA SER A 280 16.08 -29.54 2.06
C SER A 280 17.05 -28.69 2.88
N ILE A 281 16.63 -28.31 4.07
CA ILE A 281 17.36 -27.39 4.97
C ILE A 281 18.04 -28.10 6.12
N ASN A 282 17.68 -29.37 6.31
CA ASN A 282 18.25 -30.25 7.32
C ASN A 282 19.55 -30.93 6.83
N THR A 283 19.96 -30.73 5.57
CA THR A 283 21.13 -31.40 4.96
C THR A 283 22.37 -30.50 4.78
N VAL A 284 22.45 -29.38 5.52
CA VAL A 284 23.63 -28.49 5.51
C VAL A 284 24.88 -29.27 5.96
N PRO A 285 26.05 -29.12 5.30
CA PRO A 285 26.43 -28.09 4.33
C PRO A 285 26.17 -28.41 2.85
N LYS A 286 25.53 -29.54 2.53
CA LYS A 286 25.15 -29.92 1.16
C LYS A 286 23.63 -30.03 1.04
N PRO A 287 22.93 -28.90 0.82
CA PRO A 287 21.50 -28.92 0.55
C PRO A 287 21.18 -29.96 -0.54
N GLU A 288 20.11 -30.73 -0.34
CA GLU A 288 19.69 -31.75 -1.31
C GLU A 288 18.42 -31.32 -2.04
N ILE A 289 18.41 -31.48 -3.36
CA ILE A 289 17.22 -31.31 -4.19
C ILE A 289 16.22 -32.39 -3.83
N LEU A 290 14.98 -31.98 -3.63
CA LEU A 290 13.91 -32.91 -3.38
C LEU A 290 13.39 -33.53 -4.69
N PRO A 291 13.00 -34.81 -4.69
CA PRO A 291 12.35 -35.45 -5.83
C PRO A 291 11.13 -34.65 -6.32
N SER A 292 10.99 -34.47 -7.63
CA SER A 292 9.80 -33.85 -8.21
C SER A 292 8.58 -34.77 -8.07
N GLY A 293 7.41 -34.23 -7.71
CA GLY A 293 6.14 -34.97 -7.64
C GLY A 293 5.73 -35.50 -6.27
N GLU A 294 6.55 -35.35 -5.23
CA GLU A 294 6.13 -35.64 -3.85
C GLU A 294 5.50 -34.41 -3.17
N PRO A 295 4.45 -34.59 -2.35
CA PRO A 295 3.74 -33.48 -1.70
C PRO A 295 4.55 -32.95 -0.52
N TYR A 296 5.55 -32.12 -0.80
CA TYR A 296 6.32 -31.43 0.23
C TYR A 296 5.67 -30.11 0.60
N LYS A 297 5.61 -29.81 1.89
CA LYS A 297 5.30 -28.47 2.36
C LYS A 297 6.56 -27.63 2.31
N TYR A 298 6.51 -26.52 1.57
CA TYR A 298 7.63 -25.61 1.48
C TYR A 298 7.24 -24.13 1.53
N VAL A 299 8.24 -23.30 1.78
CA VAL A 299 8.15 -21.83 1.80
C VAL A 299 8.94 -21.27 0.63
N ALA A 300 8.35 -20.31 -0.08
CA ALA A 300 9.02 -19.57 -1.14
C ALA A 300 9.55 -18.22 -0.61
N ILE A 301 10.76 -17.85 -1.02
CA ILE A 301 11.39 -16.57 -0.65
C ILE A 301 11.34 -15.64 -1.86
N SER A 302 10.61 -14.53 -1.74
CA SER A 302 10.56 -13.51 -2.78
C SER A 302 11.40 -12.31 -2.34
N HIS A 303 12.44 -12.00 -3.12
CA HIS A 303 13.43 -10.96 -2.81
C HIS A 303 13.72 -10.07 -4.01
N VAL A 304 14.50 -9.01 -3.75
CA VAL A 304 15.00 -8.13 -4.79
C VAL A 304 16.51 -8.31 -4.90
N TRP A 305 16.99 -8.71 -6.09
CA TRP A 305 18.41 -9.02 -6.31
C TRP A 305 19.34 -7.83 -6.03
N SER A 306 18.85 -6.61 -6.24
CA SER A 306 19.60 -5.38 -5.95
C SER A 306 19.87 -5.16 -4.48
N ASP A 307 19.18 -5.87 -3.59
CA ASP A 307 19.39 -5.76 -2.14
C ASP A 307 20.50 -6.73 -1.66
N GLY A 308 21.21 -7.36 -2.60
CA GLY A 308 22.32 -8.27 -2.36
C GLY A 308 21.88 -9.67 -1.91
N THR A 309 20.59 -9.94 -1.83
CA THR A 309 20.08 -11.27 -1.41
C THR A 309 20.07 -12.29 -2.55
N GLY A 310 20.45 -11.91 -3.78
CA GLY A 310 20.65 -12.87 -4.87
C GLY A 310 22.05 -13.49 -4.89
N ILE A 311 22.41 -14.07 -6.03
CA ILE A 311 23.74 -14.65 -6.30
C ILE A 311 24.89 -13.62 -6.28
N GLY A 312 24.59 -12.37 -6.63
CA GLY A 312 25.58 -11.30 -6.76
C GLY A 312 26.70 -11.62 -7.75
N MET A 313 27.95 -11.30 -7.40
CA MET A 313 29.15 -11.67 -8.18
C MET A 313 29.59 -13.15 -7.99
N GLY A 314 28.78 -13.97 -7.34
CA GLY A 314 29.05 -15.40 -7.11
C GLY A 314 28.77 -16.27 -8.35
N THR A 315 29.05 -17.57 -8.24
CA THR A 315 28.70 -18.55 -9.29
C THR A 315 27.36 -19.22 -9.00
N VAL A 316 26.68 -19.70 -10.05
CA VAL A 316 25.35 -20.32 -9.93
C VAL A 316 25.40 -21.48 -8.95
N GLY A 317 24.43 -21.50 -8.01
CA GLY A 317 24.38 -22.46 -6.93
C GLY A 317 25.22 -22.09 -5.69
N GLU A 318 25.80 -20.90 -5.61
CA GLU A 318 26.52 -20.46 -4.41
C GLU A 318 25.73 -19.48 -3.54
N VAL A 319 25.69 -19.76 -2.24
CA VAL A 319 25.18 -18.82 -1.23
C VAL A 319 26.10 -18.77 -0.02
N ASN A 320 26.29 -17.57 0.54
CA ASN A 320 27.06 -17.44 1.77
C ASN A 320 26.27 -18.04 2.98
N PRO A 321 26.95 -18.71 3.91
CA PRO A 321 26.30 -19.39 5.04
C PRO A 321 25.51 -18.48 5.97
N CYS A 322 25.93 -17.22 6.17
CA CYS A 322 25.23 -16.33 7.10
C CYS A 322 23.87 -15.88 6.55
N LEU A 323 23.79 -15.68 5.24
CA LEU A 323 22.58 -15.32 4.54
C LEU A 323 21.62 -16.52 4.49
N PHE A 324 22.12 -17.72 4.21
CA PHE A 324 21.33 -18.96 4.30
C PHE A 324 20.79 -19.18 5.72
N LYS A 325 21.65 -19.10 6.73
CA LYS A 325 21.27 -19.28 8.14
C LYS A 325 20.22 -18.27 8.59
N PHE A 326 20.31 -17.03 8.10
CA PHE A 326 19.31 -16.01 8.39
C PHE A 326 17.91 -16.45 7.94
N PHE A 327 17.73 -16.85 6.68
CA PHE A 327 16.42 -17.34 6.22
C PHE A 327 16.00 -18.65 6.88
N ALA A 328 16.97 -19.50 7.26
CA ALA A 328 16.68 -20.72 8.03
C ALA A 328 15.99 -20.42 9.35
N THR A 329 16.66 -19.61 10.16
CA THR A 329 16.15 -19.24 11.47
C THR A 329 14.83 -18.47 11.35
N LEU A 330 14.64 -17.68 10.28
CA LEU A 330 13.37 -17.01 10.03
C LEU A 330 12.22 -18.01 9.85
N ILE A 331 12.40 -18.99 8.97
CA ILE A 331 11.34 -19.98 8.65
C ILE A 331 11.03 -20.84 9.88
N GLU A 332 12.05 -21.28 10.62
CA GLU A 332 11.91 -22.00 11.89
C GLU A 332 11.10 -21.20 12.92
N THR A 333 11.32 -19.88 12.98
CA THR A 333 10.62 -18.98 13.93
C THR A 333 9.16 -18.74 13.52
N ILE A 334 8.87 -18.70 12.22
CA ILE A 334 7.53 -18.36 11.70
C ILE A 334 6.53 -19.50 11.84
N ASP A 335 7.01 -20.73 11.81
CA ASP A 335 6.15 -21.92 11.78
C ASP A 335 6.17 -22.69 13.11
N ASP A 336 6.37 -22.00 14.24
CA ASP A 336 6.35 -22.58 15.59
C ASP A 336 7.20 -23.87 15.73
N GLY A 337 8.30 -23.98 14.96
CA GLY A 337 9.22 -25.12 15.04
C GLY A 337 8.83 -26.37 14.23
N TYR A 338 8.01 -26.28 13.17
CA TYR A 338 7.83 -27.41 12.24
C TYR A 338 9.17 -27.79 11.56
N SER A 339 9.77 -28.89 12.02
CA SER A 339 11.04 -29.46 11.53
C SER A 339 11.00 -30.03 10.11
N ASP A 340 9.79 -30.16 9.55
CA ASP A 340 9.53 -30.88 8.30
C ASP A 340 9.32 -29.94 7.10
N ILE A 341 9.35 -28.62 7.32
CA ILE A 341 9.22 -27.63 6.25
C ILE A 341 10.51 -27.54 5.46
N LYS A 342 10.39 -27.88 4.18
CA LYS A 342 11.44 -27.77 3.16
C LYS A 342 11.36 -26.38 2.52
N TRP A 343 12.37 -25.91 1.80
CA TRP A 343 12.31 -24.56 1.19
C TRP A 343 12.40 -24.66 -0.32
N ASP A 344 11.66 -23.84 -1.04
CA ASP A 344 11.87 -23.65 -2.47
C ASP A 344 12.67 -22.35 -2.67
N PRO A 345 13.69 -22.35 -3.53
CA PRO A 345 14.83 -21.47 -3.38
C PRO A 345 14.63 -20.15 -4.08
N TRP A 346 15.52 -19.25 -3.69
CA TRP A 346 15.97 -18.12 -4.46
C TRP A 346 16.09 -18.40 -5.95
N ASP A 347 15.20 -17.78 -6.74
CA ASP A 347 15.20 -17.74 -8.20
C ASP A 347 16.64 -17.67 -8.80
N THR A 348 17.48 -16.81 -8.26
CA THR A 348 18.84 -16.53 -8.73
C THR A 348 19.88 -17.60 -8.43
N ILE A 349 19.62 -18.46 -7.45
CA ILE A 349 20.60 -19.45 -6.98
C ILE A 349 20.30 -20.82 -7.59
N SER A 350 19.03 -21.10 -7.89
CA SER A 350 18.58 -22.43 -8.31
C SER A 350 18.03 -22.50 -9.72
N ILE A 351 18.18 -21.43 -10.52
CA ILE A 351 17.97 -21.54 -11.96
C ILE A 351 19.18 -22.28 -12.59
N PRO A 352 18.93 -23.36 -13.37
CA PRO A 352 19.97 -24.09 -14.10
C PRO A 352 20.77 -23.19 -15.05
N THR A 353 21.98 -23.61 -15.43
CA THR A 353 22.80 -22.90 -16.43
C THR A 353 22.72 -23.48 -17.82
N GLU A 354 22.32 -24.74 -17.95
CA GLU A 354 22.06 -25.37 -19.25
C GLU A 354 20.81 -24.74 -19.89
N GLU A 355 20.83 -24.47 -21.19
CA GLU A 355 19.84 -23.62 -21.85
C GLU A 355 18.41 -24.19 -21.76
N GLN A 356 18.24 -25.49 -22.01
CA GLN A 356 16.93 -26.12 -22.03
C GLN A 356 16.34 -26.23 -20.62
N ALA A 357 17.14 -26.68 -19.65
CA ALA A 357 16.77 -26.75 -18.24
C ALA A 357 16.50 -25.36 -17.67
N ARG A 358 17.29 -24.35 -18.05
CA ARG A 358 17.07 -22.96 -17.66
C ARG A 358 15.74 -22.43 -18.17
N ARG A 359 15.43 -22.66 -19.45
CA ARG A 359 14.17 -22.23 -20.05
C ARG A 359 12.99 -22.87 -19.34
N LYS A 360 13.04 -24.19 -19.14
CA LYS A 360 12.02 -24.94 -18.41
C LYS A 360 11.84 -24.41 -16.98
N ALA A 361 12.93 -24.23 -16.24
CA ALA A 361 12.88 -23.71 -14.87
C ALA A 361 12.27 -22.30 -14.81
N ILE A 362 12.60 -21.40 -15.75
CA ILE A 362 12.01 -20.06 -15.81
C ILE A 362 10.52 -20.13 -16.15
N ASP A 363 10.14 -20.99 -17.11
CA ASP A 363 8.75 -21.16 -17.52
C ASP A 363 7.90 -21.72 -16.37
N GLU A 364 8.46 -22.59 -15.52
CA GLU A 364 7.76 -23.25 -14.41
C GLU A 364 7.87 -22.51 -13.07
N MET A 365 8.78 -21.54 -12.92
CA MET A 365 9.09 -20.88 -11.64
C MET A 365 7.88 -20.23 -10.95
N HIS A 366 6.85 -19.85 -11.70
CA HIS A 366 5.65 -19.26 -11.11
C HIS A 366 4.80 -20.28 -10.32
N TYR A 367 4.89 -21.58 -10.65
CA TYR A 367 4.22 -22.66 -9.92
C TYR A 367 4.83 -22.88 -8.54
N ASN A 368 6.11 -22.59 -8.37
CA ASN A 368 6.80 -22.65 -7.07
C ASN A 368 6.13 -21.75 -6.03
N TYR A 369 5.80 -20.52 -6.44
CA TYR A 369 5.09 -19.60 -5.57
C TYR A 369 3.64 -20.02 -5.33
N GLN A 370 3.00 -20.63 -6.33
CA GLN A 370 1.62 -21.10 -6.22
C GLN A 370 1.46 -22.25 -5.22
N GLU A 371 2.37 -23.23 -5.24
CA GLU A 371 2.29 -24.42 -4.40
C GLU A 371 2.95 -24.24 -3.02
N ALA A 372 3.66 -23.12 -2.81
CA ALA A 372 4.22 -22.75 -1.52
C ALA A 372 3.14 -22.52 -0.45
N GLN A 373 3.44 -22.92 0.79
CA GLN A 373 2.57 -22.67 1.95
C GLN A 373 2.38 -21.17 2.20
N TYR A 374 3.46 -20.40 2.04
CA TYR A 374 3.45 -18.95 2.02
C TYR A 374 4.71 -18.42 1.34
N THR A 375 4.61 -17.19 0.83
CA THR A 375 5.73 -16.43 0.28
C THR A 375 6.18 -15.38 1.26
N LEU A 376 7.49 -15.31 1.45
CA LEU A 376 8.13 -14.53 2.51
C LEU A 376 8.83 -13.31 1.93
N VAL A 377 8.51 -12.13 2.47
CA VAL A 377 9.01 -10.82 2.00
C VAL A 377 9.58 -10.04 3.19
N ASN A 378 10.70 -9.33 3.05
CA ASN A 378 11.40 -8.69 4.19
C ASN A 378 11.41 -7.15 4.11
N PHE A 379 10.84 -6.47 5.12
CA PHE A 379 10.69 -5.00 5.23
C PHE A 379 10.90 -4.49 6.68
N GLU A 380 10.64 -3.21 6.95
CA GLU A 380 10.65 -2.62 8.31
C GLU A 380 9.22 -2.23 8.75
N TRP A 381 8.85 -2.48 10.02
CA TRP A 381 7.46 -2.33 10.50
C TRP A 381 7.20 -1.04 11.22
N ALA A 382 5.98 -0.53 11.04
CA ALA A 382 5.34 0.45 11.90
C ALA A 382 3.81 0.23 11.87
N ASP A 383 3.13 0.41 13.00
CA ASP A 383 1.67 0.21 13.12
C ASP A 383 0.90 1.51 12.79
N ASP A 384 1.18 2.08 11.62
CA ASP A 384 0.64 3.38 11.16
C ASP A 384 0.13 3.33 9.69
N GLY A 385 0.08 2.14 9.09
CA GLY A 385 -0.25 1.94 7.67
C GLY A 385 0.89 2.24 6.70
N SER A 386 2.03 2.76 7.18
CA SER A 386 3.22 2.97 6.36
C SER A 386 3.84 1.68 5.80
N PRO A 387 3.72 0.48 6.39
CA PRO A 387 4.22 -0.75 5.77
C PRO A 387 3.57 -1.02 4.43
N CYS A 388 2.26 -0.79 4.32
CA CYS A 388 1.52 -0.95 3.08
C CYS A 388 2.00 0.04 2.01
N VAL A 389 2.22 1.31 2.40
CA VAL A 389 2.78 2.34 1.51
C VAL A 389 4.23 2.02 1.12
N ALA A 390 5.05 1.54 2.06
CA ALA A 390 6.42 1.12 1.81
C ALA A 390 6.47 -0.03 0.80
N LEU A 391 5.59 -1.02 0.94
CA LEU A 391 5.48 -2.16 0.03
C LEU A 391 5.17 -1.71 -1.40
N VAL A 392 4.18 -0.83 -1.60
CA VAL A 392 3.80 -0.37 -2.96
C VAL A 392 4.86 0.54 -3.60
N LEU A 393 5.63 1.26 -2.80
CA LEU A 393 6.74 2.09 -3.29
C LEU A 393 8.07 1.32 -3.45
N SER A 394 8.13 0.10 -2.91
CA SER A 394 9.35 -0.70 -2.90
C SER A 394 9.80 -1.17 -4.29
N ALA A 395 11.08 -1.52 -4.39
CA ALA A 395 11.63 -2.18 -5.57
C ALA A 395 10.95 -3.53 -5.84
N TRP A 396 10.41 -4.15 -4.79
CA TRP A 396 9.79 -5.46 -4.85
C TRP A 396 8.49 -5.41 -5.65
N LEU A 397 7.53 -4.53 -5.34
CA LEU A 397 6.27 -4.52 -6.09
C LEU A 397 6.37 -3.88 -7.49
N THR A 398 7.41 -3.08 -7.72
CA THR A 398 7.60 -2.30 -8.96
C THR A 398 8.31 -3.07 -10.09
N ARG A 399 8.70 -4.33 -9.86
CA ARG A 399 9.23 -5.23 -10.90
C ARG A 399 8.16 -6.24 -11.33
N GLY A 400 8.09 -6.52 -12.63
CA GLY A 400 7.09 -7.42 -13.19
C GLY A 400 7.17 -8.85 -12.64
N TRP A 401 8.40 -9.33 -12.38
CA TRP A 401 8.63 -10.70 -11.90
C TRP A 401 8.11 -10.93 -10.48
N THR A 402 8.56 -10.14 -9.51
CA THR A 402 8.08 -10.16 -8.12
C THR A 402 6.59 -9.82 -7.99
N ALA A 403 6.02 -9.03 -8.91
CA ALA A 403 4.58 -8.85 -9.00
C ALA A 403 3.82 -10.13 -9.40
N LEU A 404 4.38 -10.94 -10.31
CA LEU A 404 3.85 -12.26 -10.66
C LEU A 404 3.95 -13.20 -9.46
N GLU A 405 5.09 -13.24 -8.79
CA GLU A 405 5.29 -14.05 -7.57
C GLU A 405 4.20 -13.74 -6.53
N PHE A 406 3.91 -12.46 -6.29
CA PHE A 406 2.84 -12.05 -5.39
C PHE A 406 1.44 -12.53 -5.81
N ILE A 407 1.12 -12.47 -7.11
CA ILE A 407 -0.18 -12.89 -7.66
C ILE A 407 -0.35 -14.40 -7.59
N MET A 408 0.73 -15.17 -7.78
CA MET A 408 0.68 -16.63 -7.74
C MET A 408 0.63 -17.18 -6.32
N SER A 409 1.26 -16.48 -5.37
CA SER A 409 1.43 -16.94 -3.99
C SER A 409 0.13 -17.02 -3.20
N GLY A 410 -0.39 -18.21 -2.87
CA GLY A 410 -1.66 -18.37 -2.15
C GLY A 410 -1.75 -17.65 -0.78
N LYS A 411 -0.63 -17.53 -0.06
CA LYS A 411 -0.49 -16.74 1.17
C LYS A 411 0.81 -15.97 1.14
N VAL A 412 0.84 -14.76 1.68
CA VAL A 412 2.05 -13.92 1.74
C VAL A 412 2.26 -13.45 3.16
N LYS A 413 3.41 -13.80 3.73
CA LYS A 413 3.84 -13.32 5.05
C LYS A 413 4.94 -12.29 4.85
N VAL A 414 4.75 -11.10 5.43
CA VAL A 414 5.78 -10.06 5.43
C VAL A 414 6.47 -10.06 6.78
N ILE A 415 7.79 -10.20 6.71
CA ILE A 415 8.69 -10.10 7.84
C ILE A 415 9.09 -8.65 7.98
N PHE A 416 9.06 -8.22 9.23
CA PHE A 416 9.50 -6.93 9.58
C PHE A 416 10.52 -6.94 10.71
N LYS A 417 11.46 -6.01 10.65
CA LYS A 417 12.25 -5.64 11.84
C LYS A 417 11.36 -4.89 12.82
N GLN A 418 11.44 -5.24 14.10
CA GLN A 418 10.78 -4.51 15.17
C GLN A 418 11.32 -3.08 15.27
N ALA A 419 10.43 -2.11 15.45
CA ALA A 419 10.81 -0.71 15.63
C ALA A 419 11.56 -0.52 16.98
N GLY A 420 12.75 0.08 16.94
CA GLY A 420 13.47 0.54 18.13
C GLY A 420 14.57 -0.36 18.70
N GLY A 421 14.95 -1.48 18.09
CA GLY A 421 16.08 -2.28 18.59
C GLY A 421 16.22 -3.69 18.00
N ASP A 422 17.43 -4.24 18.12
CA ASP A 422 18.15 -5.01 17.09
C ASP A 422 17.76 -6.50 16.88
N HIS A 423 16.72 -7.03 17.56
CA HIS A 423 16.55 -8.50 17.65
C HIS A 423 15.12 -9.06 17.53
N GLY A 424 14.08 -8.23 17.45
CA GLY A 424 12.71 -8.71 17.25
C GLY A 424 12.31 -8.77 15.78
N LEU A 425 11.82 -9.93 15.33
CA LEU A 425 11.21 -10.10 14.02
C LEU A 425 9.70 -10.18 14.20
N VAL A 426 8.96 -9.34 13.48
CA VAL A 426 7.50 -9.32 13.49
C VAL A 426 7.03 -9.88 12.16
N VAL A 427 6.22 -10.93 12.20
CA VAL A 427 5.70 -11.58 11.00
C VAL A 427 4.22 -11.28 10.93
N LYS A 428 3.78 -10.79 9.77
CA LYS A 428 2.39 -10.37 9.53
C LYS A 428 1.87 -11.02 8.26
N ASP A 429 0.63 -11.46 8.31
CA ASP A 429 -0.08 -11.94 7.12
C ASP A 429 -0.52 -10.74 6.28
N MET A 430 -0.29 -10.80 4.97
CA MET A 430 -0.62 -9.71 4.06
C MET A 430 -2.11 -9.38 4.11
N ASP A 431 -2.99 -10.36 3.93
CA ASP A 431 -4.43 -10.13 3.84
C ASP A 431 -5.06 -9.84 5.20
N ALA A 432 -4.59 -10.52 6.25
CA ALA A 432 -5.20 -10.39 7.57
C ALA A 432 -4.71 -9.17 8.33
N ASP A 433 -3.41 -8.84 8.26
CA ASP A 433 -2.76 -7.86 9.12
C ASP A 433 -2.27 -6.59 8.40
N ILE A 434 -1.96 -6.66 7.09
CA ILE A 434 -1.31 -5.56 6.35
C ILE A 434 -2.27 -4.82 5.43
N LEU A 435 -3.33 -5.46 4.92
CA LEU A 435 -4.31 -4.79 4.08
C LEU A 435 -5.41 -4.14 4.94
N ALA A 436 -5.66 -2.86 4.68
CA ALA A 436 -6.79 -2.18 5.27
C ALA A 436 -8.11 -2.78 4.77
N ARG A 437 -9.02 -3.07 5.69
CA ARG A 437 -10.34 -3.66 5.39
C ARG A 437 -11.42 -2.60 5.16
N ASP A 438 -11.27 -1.45 5.80
CA ASP A 438 -12.29 -0.41 5.83
C ASP A 438 -11.67 1.01 5.80
N PRO A 439 -12.10 1.89 4.87
CA PRO A 439 -11.54 3.24 4.72
C PRO A 439 -11.85 4.19 5.89
N SER A 440 -12.81 3.86 6.76
CA SER A 440 -13.13 4.63 7.96
C SER A 440 -12.20 4.32 9.14
N THR A 441 -11.38 3.27 9.02
CA THR A 441 -10.48 2.79 10.09
C THR A 441 -9.00 3.02 9.79
N CYS A 442 -8.68 3.55 8.61
CA CYS A 442 -7.31 3.73 8.15
C CYS A 442 -7.12 5.06 7.41
N SER A 443 -5.89 5.57 7.40
CA SER A 443 -5.56 6.76 6.63
C SER A 443 -5.83 6.56 5.13
N ARG A 444 -6.10 7.66 4.42
CA ARG A 444 -6.36 7.63 2.97
C ARG A 444 -5.22 6.96 2.20
N ALA A 445 -3.97 7.26 2.55
CA ALA A 445 -2.79 6.65 1.94
C ALA A 445 -2.71 5.14 2.17
N TYR A 446 -3.03 4.69 3.39
CA TYR A 446 -3.07 3.27 3.71
C TYR A 446 -4.17 2.55 2.91
N TRP A 447 -5.35 3.16 2.80
CA TRP A 447 -6.42 2.63 1.94
C TRP A 447 -6.00 2.53 0.48
N ILE A 448 -5.41 3.58 -0.10
CA ILE A 448 -4.92 3.58 -1.50
C ILE A 448 -3.94 2.43 -1.73
N ALA A 449 -2.92 2.30 -0.88
CA ALA A 449 -1.93 1.24 -0.99
C ALA A 449 -2.57 -0.16 -0.85
N SER A 450 -3.53 -0.29 0.06
CA SER A 450 -4.28 -1.53 0.27
C SER A 450 -5.13 -1.91 -0.94
N GLN A 451 -5.73 -0.93 -1.64
CA GLN A 451 -6.49 -1.20 -2.87
C GLN A 451 -5.58 -1.68 -4.01
N VAL A 452 -4.39 -1.09 -4.16
CA VAL A 452 -3.42 -1.52 -5.17
C VAL A 452 -2.97 -2.97 -4.94
N LEU A 453 -2.65 -3.31 -3.69
CA LEU A 453 -2.27 -4.68 -3.31
C LEU A 453 -3.45 -5.65 -3.33
N GLY A 454 -4.61 -5.22 -2.85
CA GLY A 454 -5.83 -6.01 -2.71
C GLY A 454 -6.39 -6.47 -4.04
N ARG A 455 -6.34 -5.64 -5.11
CA ARG A 455 -6.71 -6.07 -6.47
C ARG A 455 -5.87 -7.27 -6.92
N ARG A 456 -4.58 -7.29 -6.61
CA ARG A 456 -3.69 -8.41 -6.90
C ARG A 456 -3.97 -9.64 -6.02
N SER A 457 -4.37 -9.44 -4.76
CA SER A 457 -4.87 -10.52 -3.87
C SER A 457 -6.19 -11.14 -4.37
N GLN A 458 -7.08 -10.36 -4.97
CA GLN A 458 -8.30 -10.90 -5.61
C GLN A 458 -7.97 -11.81 -6.79
N TYR A 459 -7.02 -11.42 -7.65
CA TYR A 459 -6.53 -12.30 -8.72
C TYR A 459 -5.93 -13.60 -8.19
N ARG A 460 -5.16 -13.53 -7.09
CA ARG A 460 -4.67 -14.70 -6.36
C ARG A 460 -5.79 -15.64 -5.93
N ASN A 461 -6.82 -15.11 -5.26
CA ASN A 461 -7.94 -15.91 -4.77
C ASN A 461 -8.77 -16.52 -5.91
N CYS A 462 -8.87 -15.85 -7.06
CA CYS A 462 -9.49 -16.40 -8.26
C CYS A 462 -8.65 -17.49 -8.93
N SER A 463 -7.32 -17.32 -8.99
CA SER A 463 -6.39 -18.33 -9.55
C SER A 463 -6.45 -19.63 -8.75
N ALA A 464 -6.41 -19.53 -7.42
CA ALA A 464 -6.53 -20.66 -6.49
C ALA A 464 -7.87 -21.42 -6.66
N ARG A 465 -8.98 -20.73 -6.94
CA ARG A 465 -10.32 -21.35 -7.09
C ARG A 465 -10.56 -22.02 -8.45
N ARG A 466 -9.87 -21.62 -9.52
CA ARG A 466 -10.07 -22.27 -10.84
C ARG A 466 -9.61 -23.74 -10.86
N HIS A 467 -8.77 -24.16 -9.91
CA HIS A 467 -8.20 -25.51 -9.88
C HIS A 467 -8.82 -26.42 -8.81
N SER A 468 -9.71 -25.93 -7.94
CA SER A 468 -10.65 -26.78 -7.20
C SER A 468 -11.78 -27.34 -8.08
N CYS A 469 -11.87 -26.90 -9.34
CA CYS A 469 -12.75 -27.45 -10.37
C CYS A 469 -11.92 -28.01 -11.54
N THR A 470 -11.24 -29.14 -11.33
CA THR A 470 -10.74 -29.95 -12.45
C THR A 470 -11.61 -31.17 -12.67
N LEU A 471 -12.03 -31.32 -13.94
CA LEU A 471 -12.46 -32.54 -14.63
C LEU A 471 -13.94 -32.95 -14.57
N VAL A 472 -14.74 -32.32 -15.44
CA VAL A 472 -15.56 -33.12 -16.37
C VAL A 472 -15.11 -32.75 -17.79
N ARG A 473 -14.27 -33.61 -18.38
CA ARG A 473 -14.04 -33.58 -19.84
C ARG A 473 -15.31 -34.11 -20.50
N PRO A 474 -15.97 -33.38 -21.42
CA PRO A 474 -16.94 -34.02 -22.31
C PRO A 474 -16.19 -34.94 -23.27
N ALA A 475 -16.78 -36.12 -23.49
CA ALA A 475 -16.35 -37.11 -24.49
C ALA A 475 -16.50 -36.59 -25.93
#